data_AF-A0A935ALF6-F1
#
_entry.id   AF-A0A935ALF6-F1
#
_cell.length_a   1.000
_cell.length_b   1.000
_cell.length_c   1.000
_cell.angle_alpha   90.00
_cell.angle_beta   90.00
_cell.angle_gamma   90.00
#
_symmetry.space_group_name_H-M   'P 1'
#
loop_
_entity.id
_entity.type
_entity.pdbx_description
1 polymer ?
#
loop_
_entity_poly.entity_id
_entity_poly.type
_entity_poly.pdbx_seq_one_letter_code
_entity_poly.pdbx_strand_id
1 'polypeptide(L)'
;MDSLTQIVLGASVGEAALGRKVGNRAMVWGAIAGTIPDLDVISNGFMSPIDALAFHRGPTHSALYLTLFALILGWSVHFLYTLKWHKWLGIIGWSILILATSGAIAFMGQMSLNKGLIAAGILCGAGFLVFKRYFRSSYDSPTASVKDWQMMFFLSLVTHPILGCFTTYGTQILIPFSGIRVAFNNIAVADPLYTVPFLICLLVAMGFNKSNKKRRFWNNVGLIISSIYMIFTIFNKFNINTIFEKSLQANNISYSRYMTTPTILNNILWTGIAESDTAYFYGTYSHFDAEPLFEIKSIGKNREAFGNVLDTDSTLKTLRWFSDDYFQLKQKSGDTLEYYDLRFGTFKMKASDPDQFVFKFNLYKDAAAHFILKDQGERPRDADFGDVFAALWNRIMGRK
;
A
#
# COMPACT_ATOMS: atom_id res chain seq x y z
N MET A 1 -0.33 2.15 -1.45
CA MET A 1 -0.03 2.81 -0.17
C MET A 1 -0.39 1.85 0.96
N ASP A 2 0.13 2.06 2.17
CA ASP A 2 -0.27 1.32 3.36
C ASP A 2 -1.70 1.67 3.80
N SER A 3 -2.35 0.75 4.53
CA SER A 3 -3.75 0.89 4.91
C SER A 3 -4.02 2.08 5.85
N LEU A 4 -3.07 2.45 6.72
CA LEU A 4 -3.27 3.59 7.62
C LEU A 4 -3.37 4.89 6.82
N THR A 5 -2.48 5.07 5.84
CA THR A 5 -2.54 6.24 4.97
C THR A 5 -3.84 6.30 4.18
N GLN A 6 -4.33 5.18 3.65
CA GLN A 6 -5.59 5.15 2.90
C GLN A 6 -6.79 5.46 3.79
N ILE A 7 -6.79 4.98 5.03
CA ILE A 7 -7.80 5.33 6.06
C ILE A 7 -7.78 6.85 6.31
N VAL A 8 -6.60 7.45 6.50
CA VAL A 8 -6.45 8.88 6.79
C VAL A 8 -6.90 9.73 5.62
N LEU A 9 -6.48 9.39 4.40
CA LEU A 9 -6.90 10.09 3.18
C LEU A 9 -8.41 9.97 2.98
N GLY A 10 -8.96 8.75 3.04
CA GLY A 10 -10.39 8.50 2.90
C GLY A 10 -11.20 9.28 3.95
N ALA A 11 -10.78 9.29 5.22
CA ALA A 11 -11.44 10.05 6.27
C ALA A 11 -11.41 11.57 6.03
N SER A 12 -10.27 12.09 5.55
CA SER A 12 -10.10 13.51 5.28
C SER A 12 -10.89 13.98 4.05
N VAL A 13 -10.95 13.15 3.02
CA VAL A 13 -11.81 13.35 1.84
C VAL A 13 -13.29 13.28 2.25
N GLY A 14 -13.66 12.32 3.10
CA GLY A 14 -14.98 12.21 3.69
C GLY A 14 -15.38 13.49 4.43
N GLU A 15 -14.50 14.00 5.29
CA GLU A 15 -14.69 15.28 5.98
C GLU A 15 -14.87 16.45 5.00
N ALA A 16 -14.03 16.54 3.98
CA ALA A 16 -14.11 17.61 2.99
C ALA A 16 -15.42 17.58 2.20
N ALA A 17 -15.89 16.38 1.82
CA ALA A 17 -17.09 16.20 1.01
C ALA A 17 -18.38 16.38 1.81
N LEU A 18 -18.46 15.81 3.03
CA LEU A 18 -19.73 15.68 3.76
C LEU A 18 -19.66 16.07 5.24
N GLY A 19 -18.49 16.45 5.75
CA GLY A 19 -18.26 16.77 7.17
C GLY A 19 -19.18 17.86 7.72
N ARG A 20 -19.54 18.87 6.93
CA ARG A 20 -20.46 19.94 7.35
C ARG A 20 -21.87 19.46 7.65
N LYS A 21 -22.37 18.45 6.92
CA LYS A 21 -23.73 17.93 7.09
C LYS A 21 -23.79 16.90 8.21
N VAL A 22 -22.84 15.96 8.21
CA VAL A 22 -22.92 14.75 9.06
C VAL A 22 -21.76 14.57 10.05
N GLY A 23 -20.82 15.53 10.12
CA GLY A 23 -19.71 15.54 11.07
C GLY A 23 -18.82 14.31 10.96
N ASN A 24 -18.42 13.74 12.11
CA ASN A 24 -17.51 12.58 12.16
C ASN A 24 -18.09 11.32 11.50
N ARG A 25 -19.38 11.28 11.15
CA ARG A 25 -19.92 10.20 10.30
C ARG A 25 -19.28 10.21 8.91
N ALA A 26 -18.99 11.39 8.36
CA ALA A 26 -18.36 11.53 7.06
C ALA A 26 -16.93 10.99 7.09
N MET A 27 -16.17 11.33 8.13
CA MET A 27 -14.81 10.81 8.34
C MET A 27 -14.80 9.29 8.47
N VAL A 28 -15.73 8.71 9.24
CA VAL A 28 -15.84 7.25 9.40
C VAL A 28 -16.18 6.57 8.07
N TRP A 29 -17.19 7.05 7.35
CA TRP A 29 -17.56 6.44 6.07
C TRP A 29 -16.49 6.64 5.00
N GLY A 30 -15.80 7.78 5.01
CA GLY A 30 -14.63 8.03 4.17
C GLY A 30 -13.47 7.09 4.49
N ALA A 31 -13.17 6.86 5.78
CA ALA A 31 -12.18 5.87 6.20
C ALA A 31 -12.53 4.46 5.71
N ILE A 32 -13.79 4.05 5.88
CA ILE A 32 -14.27 2.74 5.39
C ILE A 32 -14.10 2.68 3.87
N ALA A 33 -14.55 3.70 3.14
CA ALA A 33 -14.42 3.77 1.70
C ALA A 33 -12.96 3.68 1.23
N GLY A 34 -12.05 4.37 1.91
CA GLY A 34 -10.60 4.28 1.65
C GLY A 34 -9.98 2.92 1.97
N THR A 35 -10.68 1.99 2.62
CA THR A 35 -10.17 0.63 2.85
C THR A 35 -10.75 -0.41 1.90
N ILE A 36 -11.91 -0.11 1.31
CA ILE A 36 -12.68 -1.05 0.49
C ILE A 36 -11.85 -1.67 -0.65
N PRO A 37 -11.06 -0.89 -1.44
CA PRO A 37 -10.32 -1.48 -2.56
C PRO A 37 -9.33 -2.57 -2.12
N ASP A 38 -8.66 -2.36 -0.98
CA ASP A 38 -7.66 -3.31 -0.45
C ASP A 38 -8.29 -4.50 0.30
N LEU A 39 -9.62 -4.56 0.42
CA LEU A 39 -10.32 -5.77 0.88
C LEU A 39 -10.27 -6.90 -0.16
N ASP A 40 -9.67 -6.65 -1.33
CA ASP A 40 -9.33 -7.69 -2.30
C ASP A 40 -8.45 -8.80 -1.72
N VAL A 41 -7.76 -8.58 -0.60
CA VAL A 41 -7.02 -9.61 0.15
C VAL A 41 -7.91 -10.77 0.61
N ILE A 42 -9.22 -10.55 0.75
CA ILE A 42 -10.18 -11.61 1.09
C ILE A 42 -10.23 -12.68 -0.02
N SER A 43 -9.87 -12.32 -1.25
CA SER A 43 -9.75 -13.26 -2.37
C SER A 43 -8.76 -14.39 -2.12
N ASN A 44 -7.74 -14.17 -1.28
CA ASN A 44 -6.79 -15.22 -0.87
C ASN A 44 -7.48 -16.41 -0.17
N GLY A 45 -8.70 -16.23 0.37
CA GLY A 45 -9.45 -17.31 1.02
C GLY A 45 -10.16 -18.26 0.06
N PHE A 46 -10.29 -17.91 -1.23
CA PHE A 46 -11.06 -18.70 -2.20
C PHE A 46 -10.43 -18.78 -3.60
N MET A 47 -9.37 -18.02 -3.89
CA MET A 47 -8.58 -18.10 -5.12
C MET A 47 -7.24 -18.82 -4.88
N SER A 48 -6.62 -19.30 -5.96
CA SER A 48 -5.22 -19.77 -5.88
C SER A 48 -4.28 -18.59 -5.56
N PRO A 49 -3.09 -18.81 -4.96
CA PRO A 49 -2.17 -17.73 -4.64
C PRO A 49 -1.76 -16.88 -5.85
N ILE A 50 -1.65 -17.50 -7.03
CA ILE A 50 -1.27 -16.80 -8.26
C ILE A 50 -2.42 -15.98 -8.84
N ASP A 51 -3.65 -16.49 -8.79
CA ASP A 51 -4.84 -15.77 -9.24
C ASP A 51 -5.16 -14.60 -8.31
N ALA A 52 -5.03 -14.80 -7.00
CA ALA A 52 -5.21 -13.74 -6.02
C ALA A 52 -4.15 -12.63 -6.20
N LEU A 53 -2.90 -12.99 -6.52
CA LEU A 53 -1.85 -12.02 -6.86
C LEU A 53 -2.19 -11.22 -8.12
N ALA A 54 -2.79 -11.85 -9.13
CA ALA A 54 -3.24 -11.19 -10.35
C ALA A 54 -4.47 -10.30 -10.12
N PHE A 55 -5.39 -10.74 -9.25
CA PHE A 55 -6.59 -10.00 -8.88
C PHE A 55 -6.28 -8.78 -8.00
N HIS A 56 -5.27 -8.89 -7.14
CA HIS A 56 -4.86 -7.83 -6.23
C HIS A 56 -4.47 -6.56 -6.99
N ARG A 57 -5.11 -5.44 -6.62
CA ARG A 57 -4.95 -4.12 -7.29
C ARG A 57 -5.37 -4.08 -8.75
N GLY A 58 -6.17 -5.05 -9.16
CA GLY A 58 -6.78 -5.14 -10.48
C GLY A 58 -8.20 -4.55 -10.46
N PRO A 59 -9.27 -5.37 -10.63
CA PRO A 59 -10.63 -4.87 -10.75
C PRO A 59 -11.10 -3.99 -9.58
N THR A 60 -10.69 -4.31 -8.35
CA THR A 60 -11.05 -3.56 -7.13
C THR A 60 -10.49 -2.14 -7.10
N HIS A 61 -9.49 -1.82 -7.94
CA HIS A 61 -8.84 -0.51 -8.03
C HIS A 61 -9.18 0.21 -9.35
N SER A 62 -10.08 -0.35 -10.17
CA SER A 62 -10.60 0.29 -11.37
C SER A 62 -11.39 1.56 -11.03
N ALA A 63 -11.04 2.69 -11.65
CA ALA A 63 -11.81 3.92 -11.47
C ALA A 63 -13.26 3.77 -11.94
N LEU A 64 -13.51 3.01 -13.02
CA LEU A 64 -14.86 2.77 -13.52
C LEU A 64 -15.69 1.97 -12.52
N TYR A 65 -15.18 0.82 -12.07
CA TYR A 65 -15.91 -0.04 -11.14
C TYR A 65 -16.11 0.62 -9.79
N LEU A 66 -15.12 1.35 -9.28
CA LEU A 66 -15.25 2.13 -8.06
C LEU A 66 -16.27 3.27 -8.18
N THR A 67 -16.39 3.90 -9.35
CA THR A 67 -17.42 4.91 -9.61
C THR A 67 -18.82 4.30 -9.54
N LEU A 68 -19.04 3.16 -10.20
CA LEU A 68 -20.32 2.46 -10.15
C LEU A 68 -20.64 1.97 -8.73
N PHE A 69 -19.63 1.45 -8.03
CA PHE A 69 -19.78 0.99 -6.66
C PHE A 69 -20.08 2.14 -5.69
N ALA A 70 -19.51 3.33 -5.91
CA ALA A 70 -19.82 4.53 -5.14
C ALA A 70 -21.31 4.92 -5.23
N LEU A 71 -21.94 4.74 -6.40
CA LEU A 71 -23.37 5.00 -6.58
C LEU A 71 -24.22 4.08 -5.71
N ILE A 72 -23.87 2.79 -5.69
CA ILE A 72 -24.54 1.76 -4.88
C ILE A 72 -24.33 2.04 -3.39
N LEU A 73 -23.08 2.22 -2.94
CA LEU A 73 -22.78 2.49 -1.54
C LEU A 73 -23.43 3.78 -1.04
N GLY A 74 -23.39 4.85 -1.84
CA GLY A 74 -24.01 6.11 -1.48
C GLY A 74 -25.52 5.99 -1.29
N TRP A 75 -26.18 5.22 -2.16
CA TRP A 75 -27.61 4.89 -2.00
C TRP A 75 -27.85 4.00 -0.77
N SER A 76 -27.07 2.94 -0.58
CA SER A 76 -27.21 1.99 0.53
C SER A 76 -27.03 2.67 1.89
N VAL A 77 -26.04 3.57 2.03
CA VAL A 77 -25.83 4.30 3.29
C VAL A 77 -26.92 5.34 3.53
N HIS A 78 -27.39 6.03 2.48
CA HIS A 78 -28.55 6.90 2.63
C HIS A 78 -29.77 6.12 3.11
N PHE A 79 -30.09 4.99 2.46
CA PHE A 79 -31.17 4.08 2.86
C PHE A 79 -30.99 3.54 4.28
N LEU A 80 -29.77 3.15 4.66
CA LEU A 80 -29.46 2.72 6.03
C LEU A 80 -29.89 3.77 7.05
N TYR A 81 -29.62 5.06 6.78
CA TYR A 81 -29.98 6.14 7.69
C TYR A 81 -31.47 6.52 7.69
N THR A 82 -32.27 6.09 6.71
CA THR A 82 -33.74 6.27 6.74
C THR A 82 -34.43 5.19 7.59
N LEU A 83 -33.76 4.07 7.87
CA LEU A 83 -34.31 3.01 8.73
C LEU A 83 -34.45 3.49 10.18
N LYS A 84 -35.59 3.18 10.82
CA LYS A 84 -35.83 3.51 12.24
C LYS A 84 -34.78 2.90 13.18
N TRP A 85 -34.18 1.77 12.80
CA TRP A 85 -33.28 0.98 13.65
C TRP A 85 -31.80 1.15 13.30
N HIS A 86 -31.45 2.13 12.46
CA HIS A 86 -30.07 2.36 12.01
C HIS A 86 -29.08 2.58 13.17
N LYS A 87 -29.54 3.14 14.29
CA LYS A 87 -28.75 3.27 15.53
C LYS A 87 -28.31 1.89 16.05
N TRP A 88 -29.23 0.93 16.10
CA TRP A 88 -28.93 -0.43 16.55
C TRP A 88 -28.01 -1.16 15.59
N LEU A 89 -28.24 -1.03 14.28
CA LEU A 89 -27.36 -1.58 13.25
C LEU A 89 -25.93 -1.04 13.39
N GLY A 90 -25.79 0.27 13.66
CA GLY A 90 -24.50 0.88 13.94
C GLY A 90 -23.83 0.32 15.20
N ILE A 91 -24.56 0.19 16.31
CA ILE A 91 -24.03 -0.39 17.56
C ILE A 91 -23.57 -1.83 17.32
N ILE A 92 -24.40 -2.66 16.68
CA ILE A 92 -24.08 -4.06 16.38
C ILE A 92 -22.83 -4.14 15.50
N GLY A 93 -22.77 -3.36 14.41
CA GLY A 93 -21.63 -3.34 13.50
C GLY A 93 -20.33 -2.93 14.20
N TRP A 94 -20.36 -1.88 15.03
CA TRP A 94 -19.20 -1.49 15.81
C TRP A 94 -18.81 -2.54 16.86
N SER A 95 -19.77 -3.15 17.55
CA SER A 95 -19.48 -4.20 18.53
C SER A 95 -18.82 -5.41 17.89
N ILE A 96 -19.30 -5.85 16.72
CA ILE A 96 -18.69 -6.95 15.97
C ILE A 96 -17.26 -6.58 15.56
N LEU A 97 -17.05 -5.38 15.03
CA LEU A 97 -15.71 -4.92 14.62
C LEU A 97 -14.74 -4.89 15.82
N ILE A 98 -15.17 -4.32 16.95
CA ILE A 98 -14.35 -4.23 18.17
C ILE A 98 -13.99 -5.62 18.68
N LEU A 99 -14.94 -6.56 18.69
CA LEU A 99 -14.70 -7.94 19.10
C LEU A 99 -13.74 -8.65 18.15
N ALA A 100 -13.93 -8.49 16.83
CA ALA A 100 -13.06 -9.08 15.83
C ALA A 100 -11.63 -8.55 15.93
N THR A 101 -11.44 -7.23 16.06
CA THR A 101 -10.11 -6.62 16.20
C THR A 101 -9.44 -7.01 17.51
N SER A 102 -10.16 -6.96 18.63
CA SER A 102 -9.62 -7.32 19.96
C SER A 102 -9.26 -8.81 20.01
N GLY A 103 -10.12 -9.67 19.45
CA GLY A 103 -9.87 -11.10 19.30
C GLY A 103 -8.65 -11.37 18.43
N ALA A 104 -8.56 -10.75 17.25
CA ALA A 104 -7.40 -10.90 16.39
C ALA A 104 -6.10 -10.54 17.12
N ILE A 105 -6.04 -9.42 17.85
CA ILE A 105 -4.84 -9.02 18.61
C ILE A 105 -4.51 -10.02 19.72
N ALA A 106 -5.52 -10.50 20.45
CA ALA A 106 -5.34 -11.44 21.55
C ALA A 106 -4.84 -12.82 21.07
N PHE A 107 -5.31 -13.28 19.91
CA PHE A 107 -5.03 -14.60 19.36
C PHE A 107 -3.96 -14.62 18.26
N MET A 108 -3.40 -13.46 17.88
CA MET A 108 -2.32 -13.40 16.89
C MET A 108 -1.01 -13.91 17.50
N GLY A 109 -0.61 -15.11 17.11
CA GLY A 109 0.59 -15.79 17.63
C GLY A 109 0.39 -16.29 19.06
N GLN A 110 1.49 -16.43 19.81
CA GLN A 110 1.39 -16.86 21.22
C GLN A 110 0.72 -15.77 22.07
N MET A 111 -0.25 -16.20 22.88
CA MET A 111 -0.97 -15.35 23.82
C MET A 111 0.00 -14.84 24.88
N SER A 112 -0.01 -13.53 25.12
CA SER A 112 0.78 -12.90 26.18
C SER A 112 -0.08 -11.95 26.99
N LEU A 113 0.30 -11.74 28.26
CA LEU A 113 -0.42 -10.84 29.15
C LEU A 113 -0.52 -9.43 28.55
N ASN A 114 0.55 -8.94 27.92
CA ASN A 114 0.57 -7.62 27.27
C ASN A 114 -0.45 -7.53 26.14
N LYS A 115 -0.56 -8.55 25.28
CA LYS A 115 -1.58 -8.59 24.21
C LYS A 115 -2.99 -8.63 24.77
N GLY A 116 -3.21 -9.39 25.85
CA GLY A 116 -4.49 -9.44 26.55
C GLY A 116 -4.90 -8.08 27.13
N LEU A 117 -3.97 -7.36 27.76
CA LEU A 117 -4.21 -6.01 28.28
C LEU A 117 -4.49 -5.00 27.16
N ILE A 118 -3.75 -5.07 26.04
CA ILE A 118 -4.00 -4.21 24.88
C ILE A 118 -5.38 -4.48 24.30
N ALA A 119 -5.74 -5.75 24.09
CA ALA A 119 -7.04 -6.14 23.57
C ALA A 119 -8.19 -5.68 24.49
N ALA A 120 -8.05 -5.85 25.81
CA ALA A 120 -9.02 -5.35 26.78
C ALA A 120 -9.15 -3.82 26.76
N GLY A 121 -8.02 -3.11 26.66
CA GLY A 121 -8.00 -1.65 26.55
C GLY A 121 -8.72 -1.14 25.30
N ILE A 122 -8.51 -1.78 24.14
CA ILE A 122 -9.23 -1.47 22.90
C ILE A 122 -10.72 -1.74 23.07
N LEU A 123 -11.09 -2.90 23.62
CA LEU A 123 -12.47 -3.29 23.81
C LEU A 123 -13.24 -2.31 24.71
N CYS A 124 -12.66 -1.95 25.86
CA CYS A 124 -13.24 -0.98 26.78
C CYS A 124 -13.29 0.44 26.19
N GLY A 125 -12.20 0.91 25.59
CA GLY A 125 -12.09 2.25 25.02
C GLY A 125 -13.03 2.46 23.83
N ALA A 126 -13.01 1.54 22.87
CA ALA A 126 -13.90 1.60 21.70
C ALA A 126 -15.36 1.37 22.11
N GLY A 127 -15.63 0.46 23.05
CA GLY A 127 -16.97 0.26 23.63
C GLY A 127 -17.51 1.54 24.28
N PHE A 128 -16.68 2.24 25.06
CA PHE A 128 -17.04 3.55 25.64
C PHE A 128 -17.33 4.61 24.56
N LEU A 129 -16.56 4.64 23.47
CA LEU A 129 -16.82 5.56 22.35
C LEU A 129 -18.13 5.25 21.63
N VAL A 130 -18.46 3.97 21.41
CA VAL A 130 -19.75 3.54 20.85
C VAL A 130 -20.89 3.94 21.78
N PHE A 131 -20.75 3.67 23.08
CA PHE A 131 -21.72 4.09 24.09
C PHE A 131 -21.93 5.62 24.04
N LYS A 132 -20.85 6.39 24.16
CA LYS A 132 -20.87 7.86 24.10
C LYS A 132 -21.40 8.38 22.77
N ARG A 133 -21.34 7.63 21.67
CA ARG A 133 -21.82 8.06 20.35
C ARG A 133 -23.32 7.83 20.18
N TYR A 134 -23.82 6.65 20.57
CA TYR A 134 -25.19 6.25 20.28
C TYR A 134 -26.16 6.53 21.43
N PHE A 135 -25.70 6.63 22.68
CA PHE A 135 -26.55 6.88 23.85
C PHE A 135 -26.64 8.36 24.29
N ARG A 136 -26.20 9.30 23.44
CA ARG A 136 -26.47 10.74 23.68
C ARG A 136 -27.94 11.08 23.44
N SER A 137 -28.48 11.94 24.30
CA SER A 137 -29.86 12.44 24.23
C SER A 137 -30.20 13.18 22.92
N SER A 138 -29.21 13.71 22.20
CA SER A 138 -29.36 14.50 20.98
C SER A 138 -28.83 13.76 19.75
N TYR A 139 -29.30 12.54 19.51
CA TYR A 139 -28.92 11.81 18.30
C TYR A 139 -29.75 12.31 17.11
N ASP A 140 -29.16 13.16 16.28
CA ASP A 140 -29.79 13.63 15.04
C ASP A 140 -29.50 12.66 13.89
N SER A 141 -30.53 12.30 13.12
CA SER A 141 -30.35 11.61 11.84
C SER A 141 -29.60 12.51 10.84
N PRO A 142 -28.73 11.96 9.99
CA PRO A 142 -27.97 12.77 9.04
C PRO A 142 -28.90 13.35 7.98
N THR A 143 -28.76 14.65 7.69
CA THR A 143 -29.58 15.39 6.71
C THR A 143 -29.01 15.36 5.27
N ALA A 144 -28.12 14.40 4.98
CA ALA A 144 -27.44 14.30 3.68
C ALA A 144 -28.30 13.58 2.63
N SER A 145 -28.34 14.14 1.42
CA SER A 145 -29.02 13.56 0.27
C SER A 145 -28.27 12.34 -0.28
N VAL A 146 -28.92 11.53 -1.12
CA VAL A 146 -28.26 10.41 -1.82
C VAL A 146 -27.03 10.89 -2.60
N LYS A 147 -27.16 12.00 -3.35
CA LYS A 147 -26.06 12.58 -4.13
C LYS A 147 -24.87 12.97 -3.27
N ASP A 148 -25.12 13.50 -2.07
CA ASP A 148 -24.06 13.85 -1.13
C ASP A 148 -23.25 12.62 -0.70
N TRP A 149 -23.93 11.52 -0.38
CA TRP A 149 -23.27 10.26 -0.02
C TRP A 149 -22.52 9.66 -1.20
N GLN A 150 -23.14 9.63 -2.38
CA GLN A 150 -22.50 9.13 -3.61
C GLN A 150 -21.23 9.90 -3.94
N MET A 151 -21.25 11.24 -3.84
CA MET A 151 -20.07 12.07 -4.09
C MET A 151 -18.96 11.81 -3.06
N MET A 152 -19.33 11.67 -1.78
CA MET A 152 -18.37 11.34 -0.72
C MET A 152 -17.71 9.98 -0.97
N PHE A 153 -18.49 8.94 -1.30
CA PHE A 153 -17.96 7.61 -1.64
C PHE A 153 -17.12 7.64 -2.91
N PHE A 154 -17.57 8.34 -3.95
CA PHE A 154 -16.84 8.47 -5.21
C PHE A 154 -15.45 9.07 -4.97
N LEU A 155 -15.37 10.20 -4.28
CA LEU A 155 -14.09 10.85 -3.99
C LEU A 155 -13.20 9.96 -3.11
N SER A 156 -13.76 9.32 -2.08
CA SER A 156 -12.98 8.49 -1.15
C SER A 156 -12.47 7.19 -1.81
N LEU A 157 -13.27 6.59 -2.69
CA LEU A 157 -12.90 5.37 -3.40
C LEU A 157 -11.90 5.65 -4.52
N VAL A 158 -12.11 6.68 -5.34
CA VAL A 158 -11.26 6.97 -6.50
C VAL A 158 -9.90 7.54 -6.10
N THR A 159 -9.80 8.23 -4.97
CA THR A 159 -8.50 8.71 -4.46
C THR A 159 -7.58 7.58 -4.02
N HIS A 160 -8.11 6.42 -3.64
CA HIS A 160 -7.34 5.25 -3.24
C HIS A 160 -6.42 4.69 -4.34
N PRO A 161 -6.92 4.30 -5.54
CA PRO A 161 -6.07 3.83 -6.61
C PRO A 161 -5.18 4.93 -7.18
N ILE A 162 -5.62 6.19 -7.18
CA ILE A 162 -4.78 7.33 -7.57
C ILE A 162 -3.55 7.40 -6.68
N LEU A 163 -3.70 7.34 -5.36
CA LEU A 163 -2.57 7.30 -4.43
C LEU A 163 -1.73 6.02 -4.65
N GLY A 164 -2.38 4.91 -4.96
CA GLY A 164 -1.73 3.66 -5.35
C GLY A 164 -0.78 3.80 -6.55
N CYS A 165 -1.14 4.58 -7.56
CA CYS A 165 -0.31 4.84 -8.74
C CYS A 165 1.02 5.53 -8.41
N PHE A 166 1.14 6.26 -7.29
CA PHE A 166 2.41 6.89 -6.91
C PHE A 166 3.41 5.93 -6.24
N THR A 167 2.96 4.71 -5.88
CA THR A 167 3.80 3.68 -5.22
C THR A 167 4.35 2.65 -6.21
N THR A 168 5.41 1.94 -5.82
CA THR A 168 6.08 0.89 -6.64
C THR A 168 5.17 -0.25 -7.10
N TYR A 169 4.13 -0.56 -6.32
CA TYR A 169 3.17 -1.60 -6.68
C TYR A 169 2.28 -1.19 -7.84
N GLY A 170 1.99 0.11 -7.99
CA GLY A 170 1.00 0.62 -8.94
C GLY A 170 -0.43 0.11 -8.73
N THR A 171 -1.33 0.50 -9.63
CA THR A 171 -2.70 -0.02 -9.73
C THR A 171 -3.16 -0.11 -11.18
N GLN A 172 -4.09 -1.01 -11.49
CA GLN A 172 -4.73 -1.10 -12.82
C GLN A 172 -5.98 -0.21 -12.89
N ILE A 173 -5.78 1.10 -12.73
CA ILE A 173 -6.86 2.09 -12.61
C ILE A 173 -7.78 2.16 -13.85
N LEU A 174 -7.30 1.72 -15.02
CA LEU A 174 -7.99 1.82 -16.32
C LEU A 174 -8.73 0.54 -16.75
N ILE A 175 -8.82 -0.50 -15.91
CA ILE A 175 -9.66 -1.66 -16.22
C ILE A 175 -11.12 -1.20 -16.42
N PRO A 176 -11.86 -1.71 -17.42
CA PRO A 176 -11.50 -2.78 -18.37
C PRO A 176 -10.86 -2.31 -19.68
N PHE A 177 -10.59 -1.01 -19.84
CA PHE A 177 -10.06 -0.45 -21.10
C PHE A 177 -8.58 -0.81 -21.32
N SER A 178 -7.80 -0.90 -20.25
CA SER A 178 -6.39 -1.27 -20.31
C SER A 178 -5.97 -2.05 -19.06
N GLY A 179 -5.17 -3.11 -19.27
CA GLY A 179 -4.53 -3.90 -18.23
C GLY A 179 -3.21 -3.30 -17.71
N ILE A 180 -2.82 -2.11 -18.16
CA ILE A 180 -1.58 -1.44 -17.72
C ILE A 180 -1.65 -1.13 -16.23
N ARG A 181 -0.58 -1.49 -15.52
CA ARG A 181 -0.36 -1.17 -14.12
C ARG A 181 0.41 0.14 -14.03
N VAL A 182 -0.28 1.21 -13.65
CA VAL A 182 0.33 2.55 -13.57
C VAL A 182 1.09 2.67 -12.25
N ALA A 183 2.39 2.95 -12.33
CA ALA A 183 3.29 3.12 -11.18
C ALA A 183 4.32 4.24 -11.45
N PHE A 184 4.25 5.36 -10.73
CA PHE A 184 5.18 6.50 -10.84
C PHE A 184 6.41 6.36 -9.95
N ASN A 185 6.36 5.49 -8.93
CA ASN A 185 7.51 5.09 -8.12
C ASN A 185 8.18 6.25 -7.39
N ASN A 186 7.41 7.24 -6.93
CA ASN A 186 7.92 8.45 -6.28
C ASN A 186 7.74 8.45 -4.75
N ILE A 187 6.82 7.65 -4.21
CA ILE A 187 6.60 7.55 -2.75
C ILE A 187 6.64 6.09 -2.29
N ALA A 188 7.20 5.88 -1.10
CA ALA A 188 7.23 4.58 -0.46
C ALA A 188 5.81 4.15 -0.08
N VAL A 189 5.57 2.83 0.01
CA VAL A 189 4.25 2.31 0.39
C VAL A 189 3.83 2.78 1.77
N ALA A 190 4.77 2.76 2.72
CA ALA A 190 4.61 3.32 4.05
C ALA A 190 5.65 4.43 4.22
N ASP A 191 5.18 5.65 4.49
CA ASP A 191 6.03 6.83 4.68
C ASP A 191 5.51 7.65 5.88
N PRO A 192 6.11 7.50 7.08
CA PRO A 192 5.69 8.24 8.26
C PRO A 192 5.74 9.77 8.10
N LEU A 193 6.65 10.31 7.28
CA LEU A 193 6.75 11.76 7.04
C LEU A 193 5.54 12.27 6.25
N TYR A 194 4.94 11.41 5.42
CA TYR A 194 3.67 11.69 4.75
C TYR A 194 2.48 11.51 5.69
N THR A 195 2.40 10.37 6.36
CA THR A 195 1.18 9.92 7.04
C THR A 195 0.97 10.59 8.40
N VAL A 196 2.02 10.74 9.22
CA VAL A 196 1.88 11.19 10.61
C VAL A 196 1.42 12.65 10.71
N PRO A 197 2.03 13.63 10.01
CA PRO A 197 1.55 15.02 10.05
C PRO A 197 0.11 15.15 9.57
N PHE A 198 -0.25 14.39 8.53
CA PHE A 198 -1.61 14.36 7.98
C PHE A 198 -2.62 13.79 8.98
N LEU A 199 -2.28 12.66 9.62
CA LEU A 199 -3.08 12.03 10.66
C LEU A 199 -3.30 12.97 11.85
N ILE A 200 -2.26 13.68 12.32
CA ILE A 200 -2.40 14.63 13.43
C ILE A 200 -3.43 15.71 13.08
N CYS A 201 -3.36 16.29 11.87
CA CYS A 201 -4.32 17.29 11.42
C CYS A 201 -5.76 16.74 11.42
N LEU A 202 -5.95 15.50 10.94
CA LEU A 202 -7.26 14.84 10.93
C LEU A 202 -7.78 14.60 12.35
N LEU A 203 -6.95 14.09 13.26
CA LEU A 203 -7.33 13.83 14.65
C LEU A 203 -7.72 15.12 15.38
N VAL A 204 -6.99 16.21 15.13
CA VAL A 204 -7.34 17.54 15.67
C VAL A 204 -8.68 18.01 15.08
N ALA A 205 -8.92 17.84 13.77
CA ALA A 205 -10.19 18.17 13.14
C ALA A 205 -11.37 17.37 13.74
N MET A 206 -11.18 16.07 14.02
CA MET A 206 -12.18 15.18 14.62
C MET A 206 -12.69 15.67 15.98
N GLY A 207 -11.86 16.42 16.73
CA GLY A 207 -12.20 16.98 18.03
C GLY A 207 -13.17 18.18 17.98
N PHE A 208 -13.35 18.82 16.82
CA PHE A 208 -14.21 20.00 16.68
C PHE A 208 -15.62 19.64 16.17
N ASN A 209 -16.63 20.40 16.60
CA ASN A 209 -18.01 20.28 16.10
C ASN A 209 -18.08 20.60 14.59
N LYS A 210 -19.01 19.96 13.86
CA LYS A 210 -19.26 20.17 12.42
C LYS A 210 -19.55 21.63 12.04
N SER A 211 -20.05 22.46 12.95
CA SER A 211 -20.28 23.90 12.74
C SER A 211 -19.03 24.76 12.91
N ASN A 212 -17.96 24.24 13.52
CA ASN A 212 -16.77 25.03 13.85
C ASN A 212 -15.84 25.17 12.64
N LYS A 213 -15.48 26.42 12.28
CA LYS A 213 -14.54 26.71 11.18
C LYS A 213 -13.16 26.07 11.38
N LYS A 214 -12.70 25.90 12.64
CA LYS A 214 -11.42 25.24 12.96
C LYS A 214 -11.35 23.80 12.48
N ARG A 215 -12.49 23.08 12.47
CA ARG A 215 -12.58 21.71 11.94
C ARG A 215 -12.11 21.63 10.49
N ARG A 216 -12.68 22.51 9.64
CA ARG A 216 -12.34 22.59 8.22
C ARG A 216 -10.91 23.05 8.02
N PHE A 217 -10.47 24.03 8.81
CA PHE A 217 -9.10 24.52 8.75
C PHE A 217 -8.10 23.37 8.92
N TRP A 218 -8.21 22.60 10.00
CA TRP A 218 -7.30 21.48 10.26
C TRP A 218 -7.38 20.38 9.20
N ASN A 219 -8.57 20.01 8.74
CA ASN A 219 -8.69 19.04 7.64
C ASN A 219 -8.01 19.53 6.36
N ASN A 220 -8.22 20.80 5.99
CA ASN A 220 -7.60 21.40 4.82
C ASN A 220 -6.09 21.51 4.97
N VAL A 221 -5.58 21.87 6.14
CA VAL A 221 -4.12 21.88 6.42
C VAL A 221 -3.54 20.50 6.19
N GLY A 222 -4.19 19.44 6.68
CA GLY A 222 -3.79 18.06 6.41
C GLY A 222 -3.72 17.71 4.92
N LEU A 223 -4.77 18.04 4.16
CA LEU A 223 -4.80 17.83 2.70
C LEU A 223 -3.74 18.64 1.96
N ILE A 224 -3.47 19.87 2.41
CA ILE A 224 -2.43 20.74 1.83
C ILE A 224 -1.04 20.14 2.11
N ILE A 225 -0.75 19.73 3.35
CA ILE A 225 0.53 19.08 3.70
C ILE A 225 0.74 17.82 2.86
N SER A 226 -0.28 16.97 2.78
CA SER A 226 -0.27 15.77 1.95
C SER A 226 0.01 16.10 0.47
N SER A 227 -0.66 17.13 -0.07
CA SER A 227 -0.50 17.52 -1.47
C SER A 227 0.89 18.12 -1.75
N ILE A 228 1.41 18.97 -0.86
CA ILE A 228 2.75 19.55 -0.95
C ILE A 228 3.81 18.46 -0.88
N TYR A 229 3.67 17.49 0.04
CA TYR A 229 4.59 16.37 0.14
C TYR A 229 4.59 15.53 -1.13
N MET A 230 3.42 15.23 -1.69
CA MET A 230 3.32 14.49 -2.96
C MET A 230 4.03 15.23 -4.10
N ILE A 231 3.80 16.55 -4.24
CA ILE A 231 4.50 17.38 -5.22
C ILE A 231 6.02 17.33 -5.00
N PHE A 232 6.47 17.45 -3.76
CA PHE A 232 7.89 17.31 -3.41
C PHE A 232 8.46 15.96 -3.85
N THR A 233 7.76 14.84 -3.58
CA THR A 233 8.24 13.51 -3.99
C THR A 233 8.35 13.36 -5.51
N ILE A 234 7.48 14.00 -6.29
CA ILE A 234 7.57 14.03 -7.76
C ILE A 234 8.81 14.80 -8.21
N PHE A 235 9.07 15.98 -7.65
CA PHE A 235 10.29 16.73 -7.96
C PHE A 235 11.55 15.96 -7.56
N ASN A 236 11.54 15.33 -6.39
CA ASN A 236 12.63 14.52 -5.92
C ASN A 236 12.91 13.33 -6.86
N LYS A 237 11.84 12.65 -7.32
CA LYS A 237 11.92 11.59 -8.32
C LYS A 237 12.63 12.03 -9.60
N PHE A 238 12.33 13.23 -10.12
CA PHE A 238 13.04 13.76 -11.30
C PHE A 238 14.54 13.97 -11.02
N ASN A 239 14.89 14.57 -9.88
CA ASN A 239 16.29 14.74 -9.48
C ASN A 239 17.02 13.40 -9.37
N ILE A 240 16.40 12.42 -8.73
CA ILE A 240 16.96 11.07 -8.56
C ILE A 240 17.16 10.37 -9.89
N ASN A 241 16.22 10.49 -10.83
CA ASN A 241 16.38 9.95 -12.18
C ASN A 241 17.61 10.56 -12.88
N THR A 242 17.79 11.89 -12.81
CA THR A 242 18.97 12.55 -13.37
C THR A 242 20.27 12.07 -12.73
N ILE A 243 20.29 11.87 -11.41
CA ILE A 243 21.46 11.34 -10.69
C ILE A 243 21.75 9.89 -11.12
N PHE A 244 20.72 9.07 -11.29
CA PHE A 244 20.88 7.68 -11.71
C PHE A 244 21.39 7.56 -13.15
N GLU A 245 20.84 8.34 -14.08
CA GLU A 245 21.32 8.40 -15.48
C GLU A 245 22.79 8.83 -15.54
N LYS A 246 23.18 9.87 -14.79
CA LYS A 246 24.59 10.28 -14.68
C LYS A 246 25.47 9.17 -14.11
N SER A 247 24.98 8.42 -13.13
CA SER A 247 25.71 7.31 -12.52
C SER A 247 25.93 6.17 -13.51
N LEU A 248 24.92 5.85 -14.33
CA LEU A 248 25.03 4.84 -15.40
C LEU A 248 26.02 5.28 -16.47
N GLN A 249 25.96 6.54 -16.89
CA GLN A 249 26.90 7.11 -17.85
C GLN A 249 28.34 7.12 -17.33
N ALA A 250 28.57 7.52 -16.07
CA ALA A 250 29.89 7.52 -15.44
C ALA A 250 30.51 6.12 -15.35
N ASN A 251 29.69 5.08 -15.25
CA ASN A 251 30.13 3.68 -15.24
C ASN A 251 30.15 3.04 -16.65
N ASN A 252 29.90 3.81 -17.72
CA ASN A 252 29.79 3.32 -19.10
C ASN A 252 28.79 2.16 -19.27
N ILE A 253 27.65 2.23 -18.56
CA ILE A 253 26.62 1.20 -18.59
C ILE A 253 25.56 1.54 -19.64
N SER A 254 25.45 0.69 -20.67
CA SER A 254 24.34 0.71 -21.62
C SER A 254 23.12 0.00 -21.04
N TYR A 255 21.95 0.62 -21.14
CA TYR A 255 20.68 0.08 -20.63
C TYR A 255 19.54 0.32 -21.63
N SER A 256 18.53 -0.55 -21.60
CA SER A 256 17.31 -0.44 -22.43
C SER A 256 16.17 0.26 -21.68
N ARG A 257 16.06 0.01 -20.38
CA ARG A 257 15.10 0.68 -19.49
C ARG A 257 15.65 0.72 -18.07
N TYR A 258 15.06 1.60 -17.25
CA TYR A 258 15.41 1.70 -15.85
C TYR A 258 14.21 2.10 -14.99
N MET A 259 14.37 1.92 -13.69
CA MET A 259 13.45 2.41 -12.68
C MET A 259 14.22 2.84 -11.43
N THR A 260 13.74 3.90 -10.78
CA THR A 260 14.17 4.29 -9.44
C THR A 260 12.99 4.25 -8.48
N THR A 261 13.23 3.92 -7.22
CA THR A 261 12.19 3.78 -6.20
C THR A 261 12.72 4.27 -4.85
N PRO A 262 11.92 4.97 -4.04
CA PRO A 262 12.32 5.27 -2.67
C PRO A 262 12.27 4.00 -1.83
N THR A 263 13.18 3.91 -0.86
CA THR A 263 13.15 2.83 0.15
C THR A 263 11.99 3.02 1.12
N ILE A 264 11.62 1.95 1.84
CA ILE A 264 10.51 2.00 2.80
C ILE A 264 10.74 3.05 3.89
N LEU A 265 9.66 3.67 4.37
CA LEU A 265 9.64 4.65 5.47
C LEU A 265 10.22 6.04 5.19
N ASN A 266 10.70 6.33 3.98
CA ASN A 266 11.32 7.62 3.70
C ASN A 266 11.33 7.97 2.21
N ASN A 267 11.70 9.22 1.91
CA ASN A 267 11.95 9.71 0.54
C ASN A 267 13.40 10.21 0.35
N ILE A 268 14.32 9.75 1.21
CA ILE A 268 15.71 10.23 1.27
C ILE A 268 16.67 9.23 0.59
N LEU A 269 16.51 7.94 0.89
CA LEU A 269 17.28 6.85 0.32
C LEU A 269 16.50 6.21 -0.82
N TRP A 270 17.14 6.11 -1.98
CA TRP A 270 16.57 5.60 -3.21
C TRP A 270 17.36 4.40 -3.73
N THR A 271 16.64 3.49 -4.38
CA THR A 271 17.20 2.38 -5.12
C THR A 271 16.97 2.60 -6.61
N GLY A 272 17.94 2.23 -7.43
CA GLY A 272 17.86 2.30 -8.88
C GLY A 272 18.15 0.92 -9.47
N ILE A 273 17.38 0.53 -10.48
CA ILE A 273 17.63 -0.68 -11.27
C ILE A 273 17.59 -0.32 -12.75
N ALA A 274 18.63 -0.69 -13.49
CA ALA A 274 18.68 -0.58 -14.94
C ALA A 274 18.82 -1.98 -15.56
N GLU A 275 18.17 -2.20 -16.71
CA GLU A 275 18.21 -3.45 -17.45
C GLU A 275 19.10 -3.31 -18.69
N SER A 276 20.06 -4.20 -18.87
CA SER A 276 20.79 -4.40 -20.13
C SER A 276 20.39 -5.73 -20.76
N ASP A 277 21.04 -6.17 -21.83
CA ASP A 277 20.70 -7.45 -22.47
C ASP A 277 20.98 -8.66 -21.55
N THR A 278 22.10 -8.64 -20.82
CA THR A 278 22.61 -9.78 -20.05
C THR A 278 22.47 -9.64 -18.53
N ALA A 279 22.35 -8.41 -18.02
CA ALA A 279 22.38 -8.13 -16.59
C ALA A 279 21.38 -7.05 -16.17
N TYR A 280 21.15 -6.97 -14.86
CA TYR A 280 20.60 -5.79 -14.20
C TYR A 280 21.70 -5.06 -13.46
N PHE A 281 21.57 -3.75 -13.38
CA PHE A 281 22.45 -2.88 -12.62
C PHE A 281 21.65 -2.25 -11.50
N TYR A 282 21.91 -2.70 -10.29
CA TYR A 282 21.22 -2.25 -9.09
C TYR A 282 22.12 -1.34 -8.28
N GLY A 283 21.58 -0.23 -7.78
CA GLY A 283 22.32 0.64 -6.89
C GLY A 283 21.45 1.34 -5.88
N THR A 284 22.12 1.98 -4.91
CA THR A 284 21.47 2.80 -3.89
C THR A 284 22.11 4.19 -3.83
N TYR A 285 21.31 5.20 -3.55
CA TYR A 285 21.74 6.59 -3.37
C TYR A 285 20.95 7.28 -2.26
N SER A 286 21.65 7.95 -1.34
CA SER A 286 21.04 8.83 -0.35
C SER A 286 21.39 10.29 -0.65
N HIS A 287 20.45 11.20 -0.34
CA HIS A 287 20.73 12.64 -0.33
C HIS A 287 21.85 13.05 0.63
N PHE A 288 22.22 12.18 1.57
CA PHE A 288 23.33 12.38 2.50
C PHE A 288 24.65 11.71 2.04
N ASP A 289 24.68 11.11 0.85
CA ASP A 289 25.93 10.61 0.27
C ASP A 289 26.87 11.78 -0.06
N ALA A 290 28.18 11.57 0.09
CA ALA A 290 29.19 12.59 -0.19
C ALA A 290 29.21 13.00 -1.67
N GLU A 291 28.92 12.06 -2.57
CA GLU A 291 28.85 12.29 -4.01
C GLU A 291 27.43 11.97 -4.52
N PRO A 292 26.91 12.75 -5.48
CA PRO A 292 25.62 12.50 -6.11
C PRO A 292 25.75 11.39 -7.17
N LEU A 293 26.15 10.20 -6.73
CA LEU A 293 26.33 9.02 -7.57
C LEU A 293 25.80 7.76 -6.86
N PHE A 294 25.11 6.92 -7.63
CA PHE A 294 24.68 5.60 -7.18
C PHE A 294 25.87 4.65 -7.09
N GLU A 295 25.93 3.86 -6.02
CA GLU A 295 26.81 2.70 -5.95
C GLU A 295 26.18 1.54 -6.71
N ILE A 296 26.62 1.32 -7.95
CA ILE A 296 26.04 0.34 -8.86
C ILE A 296 26.73 -1.02 -8.71
N LYS A 297 25.93 -2.09 -8.65
CA LYS A 297 26.34 -3.50 -8.65
C LYS A 297 25.60 -4.24 -9.76
N SER A 298 26.28 -5.18 -10.39
CA SER A 298 25.70 -5.98 -11.48
C SER A 298 25.09 -7.28 -10.94
N ILE A 299 23.95 -7.67 -11.50
CA ILE A 299 23.22 -8.90 -11.19
C ILE A 299 22.90 -9.59 -12.51
N GLY A 300 23.39 -10.81 -12.73
CA GLY A 300 23.13 -11.55 -13.98
C GLY A 300 21.64 -11.93 -14.12
N LYS A 301 21.07 -11.78 -15.32
CA LYS A 301 19.66 -12.13 -15.59
C LYS A 301 19.38 -13.62 -15.48
N ASN A 302 20.31 -14.46 -15.92
CA ASN A 302 20.23 -15.92 -15.93
C ASN A 302 18.94 -16.48 -16.56
N ARG A 303 18.36 -15.79 -17.55
CA ARG A 303 17.08 -16.20 -18.20
C ARG A 303 17.26 -17.36 -19.19
N GLU A 304 18.41 -17.48 -19.82
CA GLU A 304 18.69 -18.52 -20.83
C GLU A 304 18.49 -19.94 -20.28
N ALA A 305 18.79 -20.15 -19.00
CA ALA A 305 18.62 -21.44 -18.33
C ALA A 305 17.16 -21.94 -18.28
N PHE A 306 16.18 -21.05 -18.50
CA PHE A 306 14.75 -21.35 -18.40
C PHE A 306 14.03 -21.38 -19.75
N GLY A 307 14.70 -20.95 -20.83
CA GLY A 307 14.23 -21.03 -22.21
C GLY A 307 12.77 -20.58 -22.41
N ASN A 308 12.03 -21.33 -23.23
CA ASN A 308 10.65 -21.02 -23.58
C ASN A 308 9.65 -21.20 -22.41
N VAL A 309 10.05 -21.82 -21.30
CA VAL A 309 9.14 -22.07 -20.17
C VAL A 309 8.65 -20.76 -19.55
N LEU A 310 9.46 -19.71 -19.62
CA LEU A 310 9.10 -18.35 -19.23
C LEU A 310 7.86 -17.82 -19.98
N ASP A 311 7.64 -18.27 -21.22
CA ASP A 311 6.58 -17.81 -22.13
C ASP A 311 5.49 -18.86 -22.36
N THR A 312 5.58 -20.05 -21.76
CA THR A 312 4.54 -21.08 -21.87
C THR A 312 3.79 -21.27 -20.56
N ASP A 313 4.49 -21.27 -19.42
CA ASP A 313 3.93 -21.49 -18.10
C ASP A 313 3.08 -20.30 -17.62
N SER A 314 1.85 -20.56 -17.18
CA SER A 314 0.89 -19.53 -16.77
C SER A 314 1.32 -18.82 -15.48
N THR A 315 1.92 -19.54 -14.53
CA THR A 315 2.39 -18.97 -13.27
C THR A 315 3.56 -18.03 -13.50
N LEU A 316 4.54 -18.45 -14.30
CA LEU A 316 5.68 -17.61 -14.66
C LEU A 316 5.25 -16.38 -15.46
N LYS A 317 4.30 -16.51 -16.39
CA LYS A 317 3.71 -15.35 -17.08
C LYS A 317 3.11 -14.34 -16.12
N THR A 318 2.30 -14.81 -15.18
CA THR A 318 1.66 -13.93 -14.20
C THR A 318 2.69 -13.26 -13.30
N LEU A 319 3.74 -13.97 -12.87
CA LEU A 319 4.82 -13.37 -12.07
C LEU A 319 5.65 -12.36 -12.86
N ARG A 320 5.95 -12.64 -14.13
CA ARG A 320 6.62 -11.71 -15.05
C ARG A 320 5.83 -10.43 -15.25
N TRP A 321 4.53 -10.57 -15.52
CA TRP A 321 3.63 -9.42 -15.57
C TRP A 321 3.60 -8.67 -14.23
N PHE A 322 3.54 -9.39 -13.10
CA PHE A 322 3.50 -8.79 -11.79
C PHE A 322 4.74 -7.96 -11.49
N SER A 323 5.93 -8.48 -11.82
CA SER A 323 7.26 -7.88 -11.60
C SER A 323 7.66 -6.85 -12.65
N ASP A 324 6.82 -6.58 -13.65
CA ASP A 324 7.17 -5.75 -14.82
C ASP A 324 8.44 -6.25 -15.53
N ASP A 325 8.63 -7.58 -15.56
CA ASP A 325 9.81 -8.29 -16.05
C ASP A 325 11.13 -7.98 -15.31
N TYR A 326 11.11 -7.27 -14.17
CA TYR A 326 12.29 -7.07 -13.30
C TYR A 326 12.45 -8.21 -12.31
N PHE A 327 12.92 -9.37 -12.80
CA PHE A 327 13.08 -10.56 -11.98
C PHE A 327 14.37 -11.33 -12.24
N GLN A 328 14.71 -12.16 -11.26
CA GLN A 328 15.74 -13.19 -11.37
C GLN A 328 15.19 -14.52 -10.86
N LEU A 329 15.65 -15.61 -11.48
CA LEU A 329 15.30 -16.97 -11.10
C LEU A 329 16.52 -17.69 -10.51
N LYS A 330 16.29 -18.48 -9.46
CA LYS A 330 17.30 -19.34 -8.85
C LYS A 330 16.74 -20.74 -8.63
N GLN A 331 17.38 -21.74 -9.22
CA GLN A 331 17.05 -23.14 -8.98
C GLN A 331 17.64 -23.55 -7.63
N LYS A 332 16.82 -24.07 -6.70
CA LYS A 332 17.29 -24.49 -5.37
C LYS A 332 17.47 -26.00 -5.24
N SER A 333 16.49 -26.76 -5.71
CA SER A 333 16.51 -28.23 -5.83
C SER A 333 15.65 -28.63 -7.04
N GLY A 334 15.78 -29.85 -7.58
CA GLY A 334 15.21 -30.24 -8.89
C GLY A 334 13.80 -29.72 -9.18
N ASP A 335 12.89 -29.83 -8.21
CA ASP A 335 11.49 -29.45 -8.38
C ASP A 335 11.14 -28.06 -7.82
N THR A 336 12.09 -27.34 -7.20
CA THR A 336 11.84 -26.03 -6.59
C THR A 336 12.61 -24.90 -7.25
N LEU A 337 11.86 -23.85 -7.61
CA LEU A 337 12.34 -22.65 -8.27
C LEU A 337 12.01 -21.43 -7.41
N GLU A 338 12.98 -20.56 -7.21
CA GLU A 338 12.81 -19.32 -6.46
C GLU A 338 12.77 -18.14 -7.44
N TYR A 339 11.72 -17.33 -7.33
CA TYR A 339 11.51 -16.14 -8.15
C TYR A 339 11.72 -14.89 -7.29
N TYR A 340 12.64 -14.02 -7.71
CA TYR A 340 12.98 -12.79 -7.01
C TYR A 340 12.47 -11.58 -7.80
N ASP A 341 11.62 -10.75 -7.17
CA ASP A 341 11.20 -9.46 -7.73
C ASP A 341 12.22 -8.38 -7.31
N LEU A 342 12.94 -7.84 -8.30
CA LEU A 342 14.09 -6.96 -8.07
C LEU A 342 13.68 -5.51 -7.76
N ARG A 343 12.40 -5.16 -7.85
CA ARG A 343 11.92 -3.77 -7.74
C ARG A 343 11.87 -3.24 -6.31
N PHE A 344 11.78 -4.14 -5.33
CA PHE A 344 11.50 -3.80 -3.92
C PHE A 344 12.76 -3.73 -3.04
N GLY A 345 13.94 -3.68 -3.66
CA GLY A 345 15.23 -3.54 -2.99
C GLY A 345 15.64 -4.78 -2.18
N THR A 346 16.72 -4.63 -1.41
CA THR A 346 17.36 -5.74 -0.70
C THR A 346 17.40 -5.57 0.82
N PHE A 347 17.28 -6.68 1.55
CA PHE A 347 17.62 -6.83 2.95
C PHE A 347 19.08 -6.42 3.18
N LYS A 348 19.29 -5.60 4.22
CA LYS A 348 20.60 -5.04 4.59
C LYS A 348 21.26 -4.17 3.49
N MET A 349 20.52 -3.73 2.46
CA MET A 349 20.97 -2.81 1.40
C MET A 349 22.20 -3.31 0.61
N LYS A 350 22.40 -4.63 0.57
CA LYS A 350 23.48 -5.27 -0.20
C LYS A 350 22.86 -5.94 -1.43
N ALA A 351 23.52 -5.81 -2.57
CA ALA A 351 22.97 -6.23 -3.88
C ALA A 351 23.73 -7.40 -4.49
N SER A 352 24.76 -7.90 -3.80
CA SER A 352 25.64 -8.95 -4.31
C SER A 352 25.01 -10.35 -4.30
N ASP A 353 23.92 -10.55 -3.55
CA ASP A 353 23.23 -11.84 -3.45
C ASP A 353 21.72 -11.67 -3.71
N PRO A 354 21.13 -12.41 -4.68
CA PRO A 354 19.69 -12.41 -4.94
C PRO A 354 18.85 -12.79 -3.73
N ASP A 355 19.39 -13.60 -2.81
CA ASP A 355 18.69 -14.03 -1.59
C ASP A 355 18.41 -12.85 -0.64
N GLN A 356 18.99 -11.69 -0.92
CA GLN A 356 18.74 -10.47 -0.18
C GLN A 356 17.53 -9.70 -0.72
N PHE A 357 16.89 -10.03 -1.84
CA PHE A 357 15.71 -9.28 -2.27
C PHE A 357 14.49 -9.49 -1.36
N VAL A 358 13.74 -8.42 -1.10
CA VAL A 358 12.62 -8.43 -0.15
C VAL A 358 11.46 -9.31 -0.60
N PHE A 359 11.22 -9.36 -1.91
CA PHE A 359 10.13 -10.13 -2.49
C PHE A 359 10.63 -11.38 -3.20
N LYS A 360 10.26 -12.52 -2.62
CA LYS A 360 10.57 -13.86 -3.09
C LYS A 360 9.30 -14.68 -3.20
N PHE A 361 9.20 -15.47 -4.26
CA PHE A 361 8.11 -16.43 -4.47
C PHE A 361 8.69 -17.82 -4.66
N ASN A 362 8.20 -18.79 -3.90
CA ASN A 362 8.62 -20.18 -4.01
C ASN A 362 7.68 -20.93 -4.96
N LEU A 363 8.25 -21.51 -6.00
CA LEU A 363 7.56 -22.28 -7.02
C LEU A 363 7.95 -23.74 -6.90
N TYR A 364 7.00 -24.64 -7.13
CA TYR A 364 7.26 -26.06 -7.29
C TYR A 364 6.69 -26.59 -8.59
N LYS A 365 7.34 -27.59 -9.18
CA LYS A 365 6.80 -28.31 -10.34
C LYS A 365 5.74 -29.32 -9.89
N ASP A 366 4.60 -29.31 -10.56
CA ASP A 366 3.58 -30.34 -10.40
C ASP A 366 3.91 -31.60 -11.21
N ALA A 367 3.03 -32.61 -11.12
CA ALA A 367 3.19 -33.87 -11.86
C ALA A 367 3.15 -33.70 -13.39
N ALA A 368 2.61 -32.58 -13.89
CA ALA A 368 2.57 -32.21 -15.31
C ALA A 368 3.74 -31.27 -15.70
N ALA A 369 4.70 -31.06 -14.80
CA ALA A 369 5.84 -30.16 -14.93
C ALA A 369 5.51 -28.66 -15.08
N HIS A 370 4.32 -28.23 -14.66
CA HIS A 370 3.95 -26.81 -14.53
C HIS A 370 4.40 -26.25 -13.19
N PHE A 371 4.76 -24.96 -13.16
CA PHE A 371 5.10 -24.28 -11.92
C PHE A 371 3.84 -23.83 -11.18
N ILE A 372 3.78 -24.13 -9.89
CA ILE A 372 2.72 -23.68 -8.99
C ILE A 372 3.34 -22.81 -7.89
N LEU A 373 2.69 -21.67 -7.62
CA LEU A 373 3.06 -20.80 -6.51
C LEU A 373 2.66 -21.44 -5.18
N LYS A 374 3.67 -21.82 -4.37
CA LYS A 374 3.45 -22.39 -3.04
C LYS A 374 3.14 -21.31 -2.02
N ASP A 375 4.04 -20.34 -1.93
CA ASP A 375 3.98 -19.24 -0.98
C ASP A 375 4.81 -18.05 -1.46
N GLN A 376 4.54 -16.88 -0.86
CA GLN A 376 5.55 -15.82 -0.82
C GLN A 376 6.61 -16.30 0.16
N GLY A 377 7.82 -16.56 -0.35
CA GLY A 377 8.89 -17.18 0.41
C GLY A 377 9.16 -16.43 1.71
N GLU A 378 9.47 -17.19 2.76
CA GLU A 378 9.79 -16.61 4.06
C GLU A 378 10.89 -15.55 3.91
N ARG A 379 10.71 -14.39 4.57
CA ARG A 379 11.77 -13.39 4.75
C ARG A 379 13.01 -14.14 5.27
N PRO A 380 14.24 -13.79 4.84
CA PRO A 380 15.45 -14.50 5.25
C PRO A 380 15.39 -14.75 6.75
N ARG A 381 15.38 -16.02 7.17
CA ARG A 381 15.17 -16.44 8.56
C ARG A 381 16.16 -15.78 9.53
N ASP A 382 17.27 -15.28 9.00
CA ASP A 382 18.38 -14.67 9.73
C ASP A 382 18.36 -13.14 9.76
N ALA A 383 17.31 -12.49 9.24
CA ALA A 383 17.20 -11.03 9.25
C ALA A 383 16.52 -10.54 10.53
N ASP A 384 17.30 -10.24 11.57
CA ASP A 384 16.83 -9.45 12.71
C ASP A 384 16.28 -8.11 12.19
N PHE A 385 15.05 -7.76 12.57
CA PHE A 385 14.45 -6.48 12.20
C PHE A 385 15.29 -5.29 12.70
N GLY A 386 15.97 -5.45 13.84
CA GLY A 386 16.91 -4.46 14.36
C GLY A 386 18.06 -4.21 13.38
N ASP A 387 18.67 -5.26 12.85
CA ASP A 387 19.75 -5.18 11.87
C ASP A 387 19.30 -4.54 10.55
N VAL A 388 18.11 -4.94 10.04
CA VAL A 388 17.57 -4.39 8.80
C VAL A 388 17.29 -2.89 8.95
N PHE A 389 16.69 -2.49 10.07
CA PHE A 389 16.42 -1.09 10.35
C PHE A 389 17.70 -0.29 10.57
N ALA A 390 18.70 -0.85 11.26
CA ALA A 390 20.00 -0.23 11.45
C ALA A 390 20.74 -0.04 10.11
N ALA A 391 20.71 -1.05 9.23
CA ALA A 391 21.28 -0.95 7.89
C ALA A 391 20.57 0.11 7.04
N LEU A 392 19.23 0.14 7.08
CA LEU A 392 18.43 1.17 6.42
C LEU A 392 18.79 2.56 6.94
N TRP A 393 18.86 2.75 8.26
CA TRP A 393 19.20 4.02 8.89
C TRP A 393 20.62 4.50 8.54
N ASN A 394 21.61 3.60 8.64
CA ASN A 394 22.99 3.92 8.28
C ASN A 394 23.08 4.36 6.81
N ARG A 395 22.42 3.61 5.92
CA ARG A 395 22.41 3.93 4.50
C ARG A 395 21.66 5.23 4.19
N ILE A 396 20.55 5.52 4.89
CA ILE A 396 19.87 6.83 4.84
C ILE A 396 20.86 7.91 5.22
N MET A 397 21.63 7.76 6.29
CA MET A 397 22.62 8.76 6.73
C MET A 397 23.88 8.84 5.85
N GLY A 398 23.90 8.17 4.69
CA GLY A 398 25.02 8.16 3.74
C GLY A 398 26.22 7.33 4.19
N ARG A 399 26.05 6.49 5.21
CA ARG A 399 27.09 5.59 5.73
C ARG A 399 27.06 4.27 4.96
N LYS A 400 28.23 3.83 4.50
CA LYS A 400 28.40 2.62 3.67
C LYS A 400 28.87 1.43 4.49
#